data_AF-A0A850BF97-F1
#
_entry.id   AF-A0A850BF97-F1
#
_cell.length_a   1.000
_cell.length_b   1.000
_cell.length_c   1.000
_cell.angle_alpha   90.00
_cell.angle_beta   90.00
_cell.angle_gamma   90.00
#
_symmetry.space_group_name_H-M   'P 1'
#
loop_
_entity.id
_entity.type
_entity.pdbx_description
1 polymer ?
#
loop_
_entity_poly.entity_id
_entity_poly.type
_entity_poly.pdbx_seq_one_letter_code
_entity_poly.pdbx_strand_id
1 'polypeptide(L)'
;MIYLEIAGPHTRLCSSLCAECPQGNTGCCAGPPELDWADIGRVVALGGRDFLLAEIASRNLFPVAGGLQIRRVRTRTTSADPRRARCVYHSPKGCSIDPSQRSATCNYYLCEDAFVHGGIAKGNPDALAARKAHASLREQFSRWNAILAERVRAEHPEGPIFSPGFLDWLGAELEAVAGPMRLDQAPVTLPA
;
A
#
# COMPACT_ATOMS: atom_id res chain seq x y z
N MET A 1 2.62 16.54 8.56
CA MET A 1 4.00 16.06 8.80
C MET A 1 4.18 14.70 8.14
N ILE A 2 5.31 14.45 7.48
CA ILE A 2 5.64 13.16 6.86
C ILE A 2 6.78 12.54 7.68
N TYR A 3 6.63 11.28 8.12
CA TYR A 3 7.66 10.56 8.86
C TYR A 3 7.75 9.08 8.42
N LEU A 4 8.84 8.41 8.76
CA LEU A 4 9.13 7.03 8.37
C LEU A 4 9.16 6.11 9.62
N GLU A 5 8.46 4.99 9.55
CA GLU A 5 8.52 3.90 10.53
C GLU A 5 9.31 2.74 9.90
N ILE A 6 10.53 2.47 10.37
CA ILE A 6 11.40 1.44 9.77
C ILE A 6 11.09 0.06 10.37
N ALA A 7 10.70 -0.89 9.53
CA ALA A 7 10.30 -2.24 9.96
C ALA A 7 10.64 -3.31 8.90
N GLY A 8 11.86 -3.26 8.34
CA GLY A 8 12.28 -4.15 7.26
C GLY A 8 11.27 -4.14 6.10
N PRO A 9 10.78 -5.29 5.60
CA PRO A 9 9.80 -5.36 4.50
C PRO A 9 8.45 -4.70 4.83
N HIS A 10 8.24 -4.25 6.06
CA HIS A 10 7.02 -3.61 6.52
C HIS A 10 7.19 -2.11 6.81
N THR A 11 8.34 -1.52 6.48
CA THR A 11 8.67 -0.09 6.68
C THR A 11 7.61 0.84 6.12
N ARG A 12 7.12 1.85 6.86
CA ARG A 12 5.97 2.71 6.49
C ARG A 12 6.29 4.19 6.38
N LEU A 13 5.62 4.87 5.45
CA LEU A 13 5.62 6.32 5.30
C LEU A 13 4.32 6.89 5.85
N CYS A 14 4.38 7.45 7.04
CA CYS A 14 3.23 8.04 7.69
C CYS A 14 3.07 9.50 7.26
N SER A 15 1.85 9.92 6.93
CA SER A 15 1.55 11.29 6.57
C SER A 15 0.18 11.71 7.05
N SER A 16 0.11 12.86 7.74
CA SER A 16 -1.15 13.50 8.09
C SER A 16 -1.91 14.03 6.87
N LEU A 17 -1.25 14.13 5.71
CA LEU A 17 -1.80 14.76 4.51
C LEU A 17 -2.98 14.01 3.91
N CYS A 18 -3.25 12.76 4.26
CA CYS A 18 -4.47 12.06 3.80
C CYS A 18 -5.76 12.73 4.30
N ALA A 19 -5.74 13.31 5.52
CA ALA A 19 -6.88 14.05 6.07
C ALA A 19 -6.95 15.51 5.60
N GLU A 20 -5.81 16.06 5.15
CA GLU A 20 -5.63 17.47 4.75
C GLU A 20 -5.25 17.60 3.26
N CYS A 21 -5.58 16.60 2.45
CA CYS A 21 -5.02 16.48 1.11
C CYS A 21 -5.47 17.64 0.21
N PRO A 22 -4.56 18.34 -0.47
CA PRO A 22 -4.89 19.46 -1.37
C PRO A 22 -5.74 19.00 -2.57
N GLN A 23 -5.66 17.71 -2.94
CA GLN A 23 -6.52 17.07 -3.94
C GLN A 23 -7.90 16.67 -3.38
N GLY A 24 -8.25 17.21 -2.19
CA GLY A 24 -9.41 16.88 -1.39
C GLY A 24 -9.24 15.54 -0.67
N ASN A 25 -10.20 15.21 0.21
CA ASN A 25 -10.21 13.97 0.99
C ASN A 25 -10.08 12.70 0.14
N THR A 26 -10.23 12.79 -1.19
CA THR A 26 -10.05 11.71 -2.17
C THR A 26 -8.64 11.50 -2.71
N GLY A 27 -7.67 12.40 -2.52
CA GLY A 27 -6.44 12.49 -3.34
C GLY A 27 -5.88 11.16 -3.87
N CYS A 28 -5.29 10.34 -3.00
CA CYS A 28 -4.80 8.99 -3.35
C CYS A 28 -5.90 7.92 -3.42
N CYS A 29 -7.01 8.10 -2.69
CA CYS A 29 -8.13 7.15 -2.62
C CYS A 29 -9.08 7.21 -3.82
N ALA A 30 -8.91 8.16 -4.74
CA ALA A 30 -9.69 8.27 -5.96
C ALA A 30 -9.37 7.09 -6.87
N GLY A 31 -8.08 6.81 -7.10
CA GLY A 31 -7.58 5.67 -7.87
C GLY A 31 -6.62 4.85 -7.00
N PRO A 32 -7.15 4.04 -6.06
CA PRO A 32 -6.29 3.24 -5.21
C PRO A 32 -5.47 2.27 -6.08
N PRO A 33 -4.18 2.06 -5.78
CA PRO A 33 -3.40 1.03 -6.45
C PRO A 33 -4.00 -0.36 -6.19
N GLU A 34 -3.67 -1.29 -7.07
CA GLU A 34 -3.94 -2.70 -6.83
C GLU A 34 -3.08 -3.19 -5.66
N LEU A 35 -3.50 -4.27 -5.01
CA LEU A 35 -2.62 -5.05 -4.16
C LEU A 35 -1.89 -6.02 -5.08
N ASP A 36 -0.67 -5.64 -5.42
CA ASP A 36 0.25 -6.48 -6.18
C ASP A 36 0.65 -7.74 -5.38
N TRP A 37 1.27 -8.73 -6.01
CA TRP A 37 1.68 -9.98 -5.33
C TRP A 37 2.53 -9.75 -4.08
N ALA A 38 3.46 -8.78 -4.14
CA ALA A 38 4.27 -8.41 -2.99
C ALA A 38 3.44 -7.76 -1.86
N ASP A 39 2.39 -7.01 -2.19
CA ASP A 39 1.50 -6.42 -1.20
C ASP A 39 0.67 -7.51 -0.50
N ILE A 40 0.13 -8.44 -1.28
CA ILE A 40 -0.67 -9.56 -0.77
C ILE A 40 0.18 -10.41 0.16
N GLY A 41 1.39 -10.80 -0.27
CA GLY A 41 2.33 -11.54 0.58
C GLY A 41 2.65 -10.80 1.88
N ARG A 42 2.82 -9.48 1.83
CA ARG A 42 3.14 -8.66 3.01
C ARG A 42 1.98 -8.64 4.00
N VAL A 43 0.76 -8.50 3.49
CA VAL A 43 -0.46 -8.53 4.31
C VAL A 43 -0.60 -9.90 4.98
N VAL A 44 -0.35 -10.99 4.27
CA VAL A 44 -0.39 -12.35 4.83
C VAL A 44 0.68 -12.55 5.90
N ALA A 45 1.94 -12.15 5.64
CA ALA A 45 3.03 -12.25 6.60
C ALA A 45 2.75 -11.48 7.91
N LEU A 46 1.90 -10.45 7.85
CA LEU A 46 1.45 -9.69 9.02
C LEU A 46 0.15 -10.23 9.65
N GLY A 47 -0.29 -11.44 9.30
CA GLY A 47 -1.49 -12.06 9.83
C GLY A 47 -2.80 -11.62 9.16
N GLY A 48 -2.74 -10.91 8.03
CA GLY A 48 -3.90 -10.37 7.31
C GLY A 48 -4.59 -11.34 6.35
N ARG A 49 -4.32 -12.64 6.41
CA ARG A 49 -4.93 -13.65 5.51
C ARG A 49 -6.46 -13.63 5.57
N ASP A 50 -7.00 -13.73 6.78
CA ASP A 50 -8.45 -13.85 6.96
C ASP A 50 -9.17 -12.56 6.55
N PHE A 51 -8.50 -11.41 6.70
CA PHE A 51 -8.96 -10.14 6.13
C PHE A 51 -9.07 -10.21 4.61
N LEU A 52 -8.02 -10.65 3.90
CA LEU A 52 -8.05 -10.75 2.43
C LEU A 52 -9.18 -11.66 1.94
N LEU A 53 -9.34 -12.82 2.58
CA LEU A 53 -10.41 -13.77 2.24
C LEU A 53 -11.80 -13.16 2.47
N ALA A 54 -12.00 -12.47 3.61
CA ALA A 54 -13.26 -11.80 3.92
C ALA A 54 -13.59 -10.68 2.92
N GLU A 55 -12.61 -9.89 2.50
CA GLU A 55 -12.79 -8.80 1.54
C GLU A 55 -13.02 -9.31 0.10
N ILE A 56 -12.40 -10.43 -0.29
CA ILE A 56 -12.70 -11.12 -1.56
C ILE A 56 -14.14 -11.65 -1.54
N ALA A 57 -14.54 -12.33 -0.45
CA ALA A 57 -15.92 -12.83 -0.30
C ALA A 57 -16.95 -11.69 -0.33
N SER A 58 -16.62 -10.55 0.27
CA SER A 58 -17.45 -9.33 0.28
C SER A 58 -17.41 -8.54 -1.02
N ARG A 59 -16.62 -8.98 -2.01
CA ARG A 59 -16.41 -8.30 -3.31
C ARG A 59 -15.88 -6.87 -3.15
N ASN A 60 -15.09 -6.63 -2.12
CA ASN A 60 -14.34 -5.39 -1.94
C ASN A 60 -12.93 -5.51 -2.55
N LEU A 61 -12.43 -6.73 -2.71
CA LEU A 61 -11.24 -7.09 -3.48
C LEU A 61 -11.61 -8.06 -4.60
N PHE A 62 -11.02 -7.89 -5.78
CA PHE A 62 -11.25 -8.74 -6.95
C PHE A 62 -9.94 -9.32 -7.47
N PRO A 63 -9.84 -10.64 -7.70
CA PRO A 63 -8.73 -11.23 -8.42
C PRO A 63 -8.55 -10.59 -9.79
N VAL A 64 -7.32 -10.17 -10.08
CA VAL A 64 -6.87 -9.65 -11.38
C VAL A 64 -5.50 -10.27 -11.70
N ALA A 65 -5.01 -10.10 -12.92
CA ALA A 65 -3.75 -10.71 -13.36
C ALA A 65 -2.53 -10.31 -12.48
N GLY A 66 -2.54 -9.10 -11.91
CA GLY A 66 -1.46 -8.59 -11.06
C GLY A 66 -1.62 -8.86 -9.56
N GLY A 67 -2.73 -9.48 -9.12
CA GLY A 67 -3.04 -9.65 -7.71
C GLY A 67 -4.51 -9.35 -7.41
N LEU A 68 -4.78 -8.32 -6.61
CA LEU A 68 -6.13 -7.92 -6.20
C LEU A 68 -6.43 -6.46 -6.50
N GLN A 69 -7.54 -6.21 -7.18
CA GLN A 69 -8.05 -4.86 -7.41
C GLN A 69 -9.04 -4.44 -6.33
N ILE A 70 -8.89 -3.22 -5.81
CA ILE A 70 -9.82 -2.67 -4.81
C ILE A 70 -11.08 -2.13 -5.49
N ARG A 71 -12.25 -2.52 -4.96
CA ARG A 71 -13.55 -2.00 -5.39
C ARG A 71 -13.63 -0.49 -5.27
N ARG A 72 -14.18 0.14 -6.30
CA ARG A 72 -14.54 1.55 -6.29
C ARG A 72 -16.05 1.72 -6.17
N VAL A 73 -16.46 2.65 -5.31
CA VAL A 73 -17.85 2.99 -5.06
C VAL A 73 -18.07 4.48 -5.32
N ARG A 74 -19.22 4.82 -5.91
CA ARG A 74 -19.58 6.21 -6.16
C ARG A 74 -20.32 6.77 -4.94
N THR A 75 -19.60 7.48 -4.08
CA THR A 75 -20.11 7.95 -2.78
C THR A 75 -19.81 9.43 -2.52
N ARG A 76 -20.50 10.01 -1.53
CA ARG A 76 -20.22 11.34 -0.95
C ARG A 76 -19.46 11.15 0.37
N THR A 77 -18.60 12.10 0.73
CA THR A 77 -17.96 12.10 2.06
C THR A 77 -18.81 12.87 3.05
N THR A 78 -19.26 14.05 2.67
CA THR A 78 -20.27 14.81 3.41
C THR A 78 -21.53 14.99 2.57
N SER A 79 -22.63 15.44 3.18
CA SER A 79 -23.88 15.71 2.46
C SER A 79 -23.70 16.76 1.35
N ALA A 80 -22.78 17.71 1.54
CA ALA A 80 -22.46 18.80 0.64
C ALA A 80 -21.56 18.39 -0.55
N ASP A 81 -20.84 17.27 -0.46
CA ASP A 81 -19.88 16.87 -1.49
C ASP A 81 -20.53 16.25 -2.75
N PRO A 82 -19.95 16.47 -3.94
CA PRO A 82 -20.33 15.72 -5.12
C PRO A 82 -19.99 14.23 -4.97
N ARG A 83 -20.84 13.37 -5.56
CA ARG A 83 -20.58 11.93 -5.65
C ARG A 83 -19.39 11.67 -6.58
N ARG A 84 -18.31 11.11 -6.04
CA ARG A 84 -17.10 10.72 -6.80
C ARG A 84 -16.85 9.23 -6.66
N ALA A 85 -16.22 8.62 -7.67
CA ALA A 85 -15.73 7.25 -7.56
C ALA A 85 -14.51 7.23 -6.61
N ARG A 86 -14.56 6.39 -5.59
CA ARG A 86 -13.55 6.28 -4.53
C ARG A 86 -13.33 4.84 -4.15
N CYS A 87 -12.18 4.53 -3.58
CA CYS A 87 -11.93 3.29 -2.86
C CYS A 87 -13.09 2.99 -1.87
N VAL A 88 -13.56 1.74 -1.82
CA VAL A 88 -14.63 1.31 -0.89
C VAL A 88 -14.28 1.54 0.58
N TYR A 89 -12.99 1.55 0.91
CA TYR A 89 -12.47 1.79 2.26
C TYR A 89 -12.29 3.27 2.59
N HIS A 90 -12.64 4.19 1.67
CA HIS A 90 -12.56 5.62 1.93
C HIS A 90 -13.75 6.08 2.77
N SER A 91 -13.45 6.67 3.92
CA SER A 91 -14.43 7.30 4.82
C SER A 91 -14.09 8.78 5.08
N PRO A 92 -15.00 9.56 5.68
CA PRO A 92 -14.68 10.91 6.16
C PRO A 92 -13.52 10.98 7.15
N LYS A 93 -13.23 9.87 7.86
CA LYS A 93 -12.10 9.75 8.79
C LYS A 93 -10.83 9.22 8.13
N GLY A 94 -10.83 9.02 6.81
CA GLY A 94 -9.73 8.42 6.05
C GLY A 94 -9.97 6.95 5.72
N CYS A 95 -8.87 6.22 5.45
CA CYS A 95 -8.91 4.80 5.09
C CYS A 95 -9.31 3.93 6.30
N SER A 96 -10.30 3.04 6.12
CA SER A 96 -10.77 2.13 7.16
C SER A 96 -9.97 0.83 7.29
N ILE A 97 -9.09 0.53 6.33
CA ILE A 97 -8.20 -0.65 6.42
C ILE A 97 -7.12 -0.37 7.46
N ASP A 98 -6.76 -1.35 8.29
CA ASP A 98 -5.63 -1.24 9.19
C ASP A 98 -4.31 -1.04 8.39
N PRO A 99 -3.36 -0.19 8.83
CA PRO A 99 -2.09 -0.01 8.12
C PRO A 99 -1.35 -1.31 7.80
N SER A 100 -1.40 -2.33 8.65
CA SER A 100 -0.78 -3.64 8.37
C SER A 100 -1.40 -4.34 7.15
N GLN A 101 -2.69 -4.11 6.89
CA GLN A 101 -3.52 -4.78 5.88
C GLN A 101 -3.63 -4.03 4.54
N ARG A 102 -3.11 -2.79 4.45
CA ARG A 102 -3.13 -1.99 3.21
C ARG A 102 -2.10 -2.53 2.21
N SER A 103 -2.25 -2.19 0.92
CA SER A 103 -1.09 -2.26 0.01
C SER A 103 0.08 -1.47 0.61
N ALA A 104 1.30 -1.99 0.49
CA ALA A 104 2.51 -1.26 0.87
C ALA A 104 2.58 0.04 0.07
N THR A 105 2.26 0.00 -1.22
CA THR A 105 2.13 1.22 -2.02
C THR A 105 1.05 2.13 -1.44
N CYS A 106 -0.12 1.66 -1.00
CA CYS A 106 -1.10 2.50 -0.27
C CYS A 106 -0.56 3.11 1.04
N ASN A 107 0.31 2.40 1.76
CA ASN A 107 0.97 2.90 2.97
C ASN A 107 2.07 3.92 2.66
N TYR A 108 2.59 3.93 1.43
CA TYR A 108 3.67 4.82 1.03
C TYR A 108 3.24 5.85 -0.01
N TYR A 109 2.01 5.73 -0.55
CA TYR A 109 1.51 6.53 -1.65
C TYR A 109 1.24 7.94 -1.15
N LEU A 110 2.28 8.75 -1.24
CA LEU A 110 2.21 10.19 -1.24
C LEU A 110 2.21 10.59 -2.71
N CYS A 111 1.12 11.18 -3.17
CA CYS A 111 1.14 11.82 -4.48
C CYS A 111 2.21 12.92 -4.50
N GLU A 112 2.63 13.32 -5.69
CA GLU A 112 3.61 14.40 -5.86
C GLU A 112 3.22 15.67 -5.09
N ASP A 113 1.93 16.01 -5.08
CA ASP A 113 1.41 17.16 -4.32
C ASP A 113 1.63 17.03 -2.81
N ALA A 114 1.58 15.80 -2.26
CA ALA A 114 1.84 15.59 -0.85
C ALA A 114 3.30 15.95 -0.49
N PHE A 115 4.27 15.61 -1.36
CA PHE A 115 5.66 16.03 -1.16
C PHE A 115 5.85 17.54 -1.35
N VAL A 116 5.18 18.14 -2.34
CA VAL A 116 5.18 19.59 -2.56
C VAL A 116 4.67 20.33 -1.33
N HIS A 117 3.51 19.96 -0.81
CA HIS A 117 2.92 20.54 0.40
C HIS A 117 3.75 20.24 1.66
N GLY A 118 4.43 19.09 1.72
CA GLY A 118 5.41 18.76 2.76
C GLY A 118 6.62 19.69 2.79
N GLY A 119 6.79 20.54 1.78
CA GLY A 119 7.85 21.56 1.75
C GLY A 119 9.09 21.14 0.97
N ILE A 120 8.98 20.17 0.05
CA ILE A 120 10.13 19.74 -0.75
C ILE A 120 10.72 20.88 -1.58
N ALA A 121 9.86 21.75 -2.14
CA ALA A 121 10.27 22.94 -2.88
C ALA A 121 10.97 24.00 -2.00
N LYS A 122 10.75 23.93 -0.67
CA LYS A 122 11.39 24.79 0.33
C LYS A 122 12.63 24.13 0.94
N GLY A 123 13.06 22.97 0.42
CA GLY A 123 14.21 22.23 0.93
C GLY A 123 13.98 21.58 2.29
N ASN A 124 12.73 21.30 2.69
CA ASN A 124 12.46 20.63 3.96
C ASN A 124 13.16 19.25 3.97
N PRO A 125 14.12 19.01 4.90
CA PRO A 125 14.91 17.78 4.92
C PRO A 125 14.05 16.53 5.13
N ASP A 126 12.98 16.61 5.93
CA ASP A 126 12.10 15.48 6.20
C ASP A 126 11.29 15.10 4.96
N ALA A 127 10.81 16.09 4.21
CA ALA A 127 10.08 15.86 2.96
C ALA A 127 10.99 15.25 1.86
N LEU A 128 12.26 15.69 1.80
CA LEU A 128 13.27 15.14 0.89
C LEU A 128 13.64 13.70 1.25
N ALA A 129 13.90 13.43 2.53
CA ALA A 129 14.19 12.09 3.04
C ALA A 129 13.01 11.14 2.80
N ALA A 130 11.79 11.57 3.08
CA ALA A 130 10.58 10.81 2.83
C ALA A 130 10.40 10.48 1.34
N ARG A 131 10.69 11.41 0.43
CA ARG A 131 10.63 11.16 -1.02
C ARG A 131 11.65 10.12 -1.45
N LYS A 132 12.88 10.21 -0.94
CA LYS A 132 13.93 9.23 -1.22
C LYS A 132 13.52 7.84 -0.72
N ALA A 133 13.04 7.75 0.52
CA ALA A 133 12.53 6.51 1.09
C ALA A 133 11.36 5.93 0.28
N HIS A 134 10.41 6.77 -0.14
CA HIS A 134 9.30 6.36 -1.00
C HIS A 134 9.78 5.74 -2.31
N ALA A 135 10.73 6.39 -2.99
CA ALA A 135 11.30 5.88 -4.24
C ALA A 135 11.99 4.53 -4.03
N SER A 136 12.81 4.39 -2.99
CA SER A 136 13.49 3.14 -2.66
C SER A 136 12.51 2.01 -2.30
N LEU A 137 11.48 2.29 -1.50
CA LEU A 137 10.45 1.31 -1.16
C LEU A 137 9.68 0.86 -2.40
N ARG A 138 9.27 1.81 -3.26
CA ARG A 138 8.56 1.49 -4.51
C ARG A 138 9.41 0.62 -5.43
N GLU A 139 10.69 0.95 -5.60
CA GLU A 139 11.61 0.15 -6.40
C GLU A 139 11.76 -1.27 -5.84
N GLN A 140 11.94 -1.39 -4.53
CA GLN A 140 12.10 -2.67 -3.85
C GLN A 140 10.85 -3.56 -4.00
N PHE A 141 9.66 -3.01 -3.75
CA PHE A 141 8.40 -3.73 -3.93
C PHE A 141 8.14 -4.11 -5.38
N SER A 142 8.53 -3.26 -6.34
CA SER A 142 8.41 -3.60 -7.77
C SER A 142 9.28 -4.80 -8.15
N ARG A 143 10.51 -4.88 -7.61
CA ARG A 143 11.39 -6.04 -7.82
C ARG A 143 10.80 -7.32 -7.21
N TRP A 144 10.32 -7.24 -5.96
CA TRP A 144 9.67 -8.38 -5.31
C TRP A 144 8.42 -8.82 -6.07
N ASN A 145 7.59 -7.88 -6.52
CA ASN A 145 6.39 -8.17 -7.29
C ASN A 145 6.72 -8.90 -8.61
N ALA A 146 7.75 -8.46 -9.33
CA ALA A 146 8.17 -9.13 -10.56
C ALA A 146 8.60 -10.58 -10.31
N ILE A 147 9.40 -10.82 -9.25
CA ILE A 147 9.83 -12.18 -8.88
C ILE A 147 8.62 -13.05 -8.50
N LEU A 148 7.75 -12.54 -7.64
CA LEU A 148 6.56 -13.27 -7.20
C LEU A 148 5.59 -13.54 -8.35
N ALA A 149 5.45 -12.62 -9.30
CA ALA A 149 4.63 -12.82 -10.49
C ALA A 149 5.12 -14.01 -11.33
N GLU A 150 6.44 -14.17 -11.52
CA GLU A 150 6.99 -15.36 -12.19
C GLU A 150 6.68 -16.63 -11.41
N ARG A 151 6.86 -16.62 -10.08
CA ARG A 151 6.61 -17.79 -9.24
C ARG A 151 5.13 -18.20 -9.24
N VAL A 152 4.22 -17.23 -9.13
CA VAL A 152 2.77 -17.45 -9.24
C VAL A 152 2.42 -18.07 -10.58
N ARG A 153 2.98 -17.57 -11.69
CA ARG A 153 2.72 -18.14 -13.02
C ARG A 153 3.27 -19.56 -13.18
N ALA A 154 4.42 -19.86 -12.57
CA ALA A 154 5.02 -21.17 -12.63
C ALA A 154 4.22 -22.22 -11.82
N GLU A 155 3.79 -21.86 -10.60
CA GLU A 155 3.07 -22.76 -9.69
C GLU A 155 1.57 -22.86 -10.02
N HIS A 156 1.00 -21.80 -10.60
CA HIS A 156 -0.43 -21.67 -10.91
C HIS A 156 -0.64 -21.20 -12.36
N PRO A 157 -0.36 -22.05 -13.37
CA PRO A 157 -0.41 -21.68 -14.79
C PRO A 157 -1.81 -21.29 -15.27
N GLU A 158 -2.86 -21.89 -14.70
CA GLU A 158 -4.27 -21.57 -15.01
C GLU A 158 -4.79 -20.34 -14.23
N GLY A 159 -3.92 -19.72 -13.43
CA GLY A 159 -4.26 -18.64 -12.50
C GLY A 159 -4.51 -19.15 -11.07
N PRO A 160 -4.14 -18.36 -10.04
CA PRO A 160 -4.28 -18.80 -8.66
C PRO A 160 -5.73 -18.75 -8.20
N ILE A 161 -6.13 -19.77 -7.44
CA ILE A 161 -7.35 -19.72 -6.63
C ILE A 161 -6.96 -19.11 -5.28
N PHE A 162 -7.58 -17.99 -4.92
CA PHE A 162 -7.38 -17.30 -3.64
C PHE A 162 -7.96 -18.11 -2.46
N SER A 163 -7.21 -19.14 -2.08
CA SER A 163 -7.47 -20.03 -0.95
C SER A 163 -6.55 -19.69 0.22
N PRO A 164 -6.85 -20.17 1.45
CA PRO A 164 -5.92 -20.02 2.57
C PRO A 164 -4.51 -20.54 2.24
N GLY A 165 -4.40 -21.71 1.61
CA GLY A 165 -3.11 -22.32 1.25
C GLY A 165 -2.32 -21.50 0.23
N PHE A 166 -2.97 -20.93 -0.78
CA PHE A 166 -2.31 -20.04 -1.74
C PHE A 166 -1.79 -18.76 -1.05
N LEU A 167 -2.60 -18.17 -0.17
CA LEU A 167 -2.21 -16.96 0.55
C LEU A 167 -1.03 -17.23 1.50
N ASP A 168 -1.08 -18.32 2.27
CA ASP A 168 0.00 -18.73 3.16
C ASP A 168 1.31 -18.98 2.39
N TRP A 169 1.23 -19.67 1.25
CA TRP A 169 2.37 -19.86 0.35
C TRP A 169 2.94 -18.52 -0.13
N LEU A 170 2.10 -17.61 -0.62
CA LEU A 170 2.55 -16.31 -1.12
C LEU A 170 3.20 -15.45 -0.02
N GLY A 171 2.72 -15.55 1.22
CA GLY A 171 3.36 -14.93 2.38
C GLY A 171 4.78 -15.45 2.60
N ALA A 172 4.96 -16.76 2.62
CA ALA A 172 6.28 -17.40 2.77
C ALA A 172 7.21 -17.07 1.60
N GLU A 173 6.69 -17.03 0.37
CA GLU A 173 7.46 -16.66 -0.82
C GLU A 173 7.95 -15.22 -0.75
N LEU A 174 7.14 -14.28 -0.27
CA LEU A 174 7.60 -12.91 -0.03
C LEU A 174 8.74 -12.89 0.99
N GLU A 175 8.60 -13.59 2.12
CA GLU A 175 9.66 -13.61 3.15
C GLU A 175 10.98 -14.16 2.58
N ALA A 176 10.91 -15.21 1.75
CA ALA A 176 12.06 -15.78 1.08
C ALA A 176 12.73 -14.81 0.08
N VAL A 177 11.94 -14.03 -0.66
CA VAL A 177 12.45 -13.06 -1.65
C VAL A 177 12.92 -11.76 -1.01
N ALA A 178 12.26 -11.32 0.06
CA ALA A 178 12.59 -10.09 0.76
C ALA A 178 13.93 -10.20 1.48
N GLY A 179 14.24 -11.38 2.04
CA GLY A 179 15.43 -11.60 2.85
C GLY A 179 15.52 -10.60 4.02
N PRO A 180 16.69 -10.49 4.68
CA PRO A 180 16.93 -9.39 5.61
C PRO A 180 17.09 -8.08 4.82
N MET A 181 16.10 -7.20 4.92
CA MET A 181 16.10 -5.92 4.19
C MET A 181 17.29 -5.06 4.62
N ARG A 182 18.29 -4.88 3.74
CA ARG A 182 19.40 -3.94 3.95
C ARG A 182 18.97 -2.55 3.52
N LEU A 183 18.46 -1.76 4.47
CA LEU A 183 18.42 -0.32 4.30
C LEU A 183 19.84 0.21 4.49
N ASP A 184 20.69 0.05 3.48
CA ASP A 184 21.95 0.77 3.42
C ASP A 184 21.61 2.25 3.12
N GLN A 185 21.20 3.00 4.16
CA GLN A 185 21.45 4.43 4.41
C GLN A 185 20.47 5.05 5.43
N ALA A 186 21.08 5.46 6.55
CA ALA A 186 20.70 6.43 7.59
C ALA A 186 19.52 6.11 8.54
N PRO A 187 19.74 6.12 9.87
CA PRO A 187 18.66 6.18 10.84
C PRO A 187 17.97 7.54 10.71
N VAL A 188 16.70 7.54 10.29
CA VAL A 188 15.84 8.71 10.46
C VAL A 188 15.39 8.68 11.92
N THR A 189 16.03 9.49 12.77
CA THR A 189 15.54 9.77 14.12
C THR A 189 14.17 10.40 14.03
N LEU A 190 13.18 9.75 14.63
CA LEU A 190 11.86 10.33 14.88
C LEU A 190 12.04 11.52 15.85
N PRO A 191 11.48 12.70 15.56
CA PRO A 191 11.34 13.72 16.59
C PRO A 191 10.37 13.20 17.66
N ALA A 192 10.75 13.41 18.92
CA ALA A 192 9.96 13.10 20.11
C ALA A 192 8.66 13.92 20.18
#